data_AF-A0A7S3VXE1-F1
#
_entry.id   AF-A0A7S3VXE1-F1
#
_cell.length_a   1.000
_cell.length_b   1.000
_cell.length_c   1.000
_cell.angle_alpha   90.00
_cell.angle_beta   90.00
_cell.angle_gamma   90.00
#
_symmetry.space_group_name_H-M   'P 1'
#
loop_
_entity.id
_entity.type
_entity.pdbx_description
1 polymer ?
#
loop_
_entity_poly.entity_id
_entity_poly.type
_entity_poly.pdbx_seq_one_letter_code
_entity_poly.pdbx_strand_id
1 'polypeptide(L)'
;PVMKNSKTVDPRDKESTKVLQLETAMGAAISCFDGAQALVIPRDRFAPVKTTNDLFALRSDAYKLTPESVIVLQESRNGIPPNIKLDGAYKFVDAMEKLIPNGPPSLINCDALTIEGKVIFEKDVVIKGKVTVKGGSDEAKTV
;
A
#
# COMPACT_ATOMS: atom_id res chain seq x y z
N PRO A 1 -23.62 2.17 -12.77
CA PRO A 1 -22.81 2.45 -14.00
C PRO A 1 -21.79 1.34 -14.21
N VAL A 2 -21.60 0.88 -15.45
CA VAL A 2 -20.61 -0.19 -15.76
C VAL A 2 -19.21 0.39 -15.91
N MET A 3 -18.22 -0.24 -15.28
CA MET A 3 -16.80 0.01 -15.49
C MET A 3 -16.21 -1.10 -16.36
N LYS A 4 -15.40 -0.71 -17.36
CA LYS A 4 -14.70 -1.65 -18.24
C LYS A 4 -13.21 -1.63 -17.90
N ASN A 5 -12.72 -2.69 -17.28
CA ASN A 5 -11.35 -2.78 -16.79
C ASN A 5 -10.52 -3.75 -17.64
N SER A 6 -9.52 -3.23 -18.36
CA SER A 6 -8.67 -4.04 -19.23
C SER A 6 -7.62 -4.80 -18.42
N LYS A 7 -7.56 -6.12 -18.60
CA LYS A 7 -6.64 -7.04 -17.90
C LYS A 7 -6.11 -8.13 -18.82
N THR A 8 -5.19 -8.92 -18.31
CA THR A 8 -4.82 -10.24 -18.82
C THR A 8 -5.53 -11.30 -17.96
N VAL A 9 -5.86 -12.45 -18.55
CA VAL A 9 -6.63 -13.51 -17.85
C VAL A 9 -5.87 -14.06 -16.65
N ASP A 10 -4.54 -14.19 -16.78
CA ASP A 10 -3.64 -14.37 -15.65
C ASP A 10 -3.02 -12.99 -15.31
N PRO A 11 -3.27 -12.43 -14.12
CA PRO A 11 -2.72 -11.14 -13.73
C PRO A 11 -1.20 -11.14 -13.51
N ARG A 12 -0.58 -12.33 -13.39
CA ARG A 12 0.88 -12.52 -13.24
C ARG A 12 1.59 -12.69 -14.58
N ASP A 13 0.89 -13.20 -15.59
CA ASP A 13 1.42 -13.33 -16.94
C ASP A 13 0.88 -12.23 -17.86
N LYS A 14 1.76 -11.30 -18.24
CA LYS A 14 1.43 -10.17 -19.13
C LYS A 14 1.13 -10.59 -20.57
N GLU A 15 1.58 -11.78 -20.98
CA GLU A 15 1.35 -12.32 -22.32
C GLU A 15 0.07 -13.15 -22.41
N SER A 16 -0.54 -13.47 -21.27
CA SER A 16 -1.81 -14.20 -21.24
C SER A 16 -2.95 -13.39 -21.87
N THR A 17 -3.97 -14.10 -22.36
CA THR A 17 -5.09 -13.55 -23.13
C THR A 17 -5.66 -12.28 -22.53
N LYS A 18 -5.72 -11.21 -23.33
CA LYS A 18 -6.33 -9.93 -22.92
C LYS A 18 -7.84 -10.10 -22.75
N VAL A 19 -8.38 -9.56 -21.66
CA VAL A 19 -9.78 -9.65 -21.29
C VAL A 19 -10.30 -8.29 -20.79
N LEU A 20 -11.63 -8.15 -20.77
CA LEU A 20 -12.32 -7.05 -20.11
C LEU A 20 -13.05 -7.59 -18.89
N GLN A 21 -12.77 -7.03 -17.73
CA GLN A 21 -13.57 -7.22 -16.53
C GLN A 21 -14.65 -6.15 -16.47
N LEU A 22 -15.91 -6.58 -16.44
CA LEU A 22 -17.06 -5.70 -16.28
C LEU A 22 -17.41 -5.63 -14.80
N GLU A 23 -17.27 -4.44 -14.22
CA GLU A 23 -17.40 -4.22 -12.79
C GLU A 23 -18.43 -3.12 -12.50
N THR A 24 -18.99 -3.14 -11.29
CA THR A 24 -19.76 -2.03 -10.72
C THR A 24 -19.21 -1.73 -9.33
N ALA A 25 -19.35 -0.48 -8.88
CA ALA A 25 -18.93 -0.06 -7.55
C ALA A 25 -20.16 0.16 -6.67
N MET A 26 -20.18 -0.43 -5.46
CA MET A 26 -21.29 -0.25 -4.52
C MET A 26 -21.58 1.23 -4.23
N GLY A 27 -20.54 2.07 -4.14
CA GLY A 27 -20.67 3.50 -3.88
C GLY A 27 -21.37 4.28 -5.01
N ALA A 28 -21.40 3.74 -6.23
CA ALA A 28 -22.14 4.36 -7.33
C ALA A 28 -23.67 4.33 -7.11
N ALA A 29 -24.15 3.52 -6.16
CA ALA A 29 -25.56 3.52 -5.76
C ALA A 29 -25.98 4.80 -5.02
N ILE A 30 -25.04 5.66 -4.58
CA ILE A 30 -25.39 6.93 -3.91
C ILE A 30 -26.31 7.81 -4.76
N SER A 31 -26.21 7.75 -6.10
CA SER A 31 -27.08 8.49 -7.01
C SER A 31 -28.41 7.79 -7.31
N CYS A 32 -28.64 6.60 -6.75
CA CYS A 32 -29.82 5.79 -7.02
C CYS A 32 -30.92 5.95 -5.95
N PHE A 33 -30.64 6.65 -4.85
CA PHE A 33 -31.56 6.82 -3.73
C PHE A 33 -31.83 8.30 -3.47
N ASP A 34 -33.11 8.65 -3.40
CA ASP A 34 -33.53 9.99 -2.97
C ASP A 34 -33.07 10.24 -1.53
N GLY A 35 -32.48 11.40 -1.29
CA GLY A 35 -31.98 11.78 0.04
C GLY A 35 -30.68 11.11 0.47
N ALA A 36 -29.95 10.42 -0.42
CA ALA A 36 -28.62 9.91 -0.10
C ALA A 36 -27.63 11.03 0.24
N GLN A 37 -26.79 10.83 1.26
CA GLN A 37 -25.84 11.81 1.76
C GLN A 37 -24.45 11.20 1.98
N ALA A 38 -23.42 12.04 1.96
CA ALA A 38 -22.07 11.68 2.36
C ALA A 38 -21.71 12.38 3.68
N LEU A 39 -21.09 11.64 4.60
CA LEU A 39 -20.59 12.17 5.86
C LEU A 39 -19.06 12.07 5.89
N VAL A 40 -18.42 13.18 6.23
CA VAL A 40 -16.97 13.18 6.47
C VAL A 40 -16.70 12.51 7.82
N ILE A 41 -15.81 11.52 7.82
CA ILE A 41 -15.42 10.77 9.02
C ILE A 41 -13.94 11.01 9.34
N PRO A 42 -13.51 10.81 10.59
CA PRO A 42 -12.10 10.89 10.95
C PRO A 42 -11.27 9.79 10.27
N ARG A 43 -9.95 10.03 10.16
CA ARG A 43 -9.02 9.15 9.42
C ARG A 43 -8.87 7.76 10.04
N ASP A 44 -9.04 7.64 11.36
CA ASP A 44 -8.97 6.39 12.11
C ASP A 44 -10.00 5.33 11.66
N ARG A 45 -11.05 5.73 10.93
CA ARG A 45 -12.03 4.82 10.33
C ARG A 45 -11.63 4.26 8.96
N PHE A 46 -10.45 4.60 8.45
CA PHE A 46 -10.04 4.21 7.10
C PHE A 46 -8.52 3.96 6.96
N ALA A 47 -8.13 2.69 7.10
CA ALA A 47 -6.79 2.16 6.81
C ALA A 47 -6.83 1.20 5.60
N PRO A 48 -6.93 1.72 4.37
CA PRO A 48 -7.10 0.88 3.19
C PRO A 48 -5.80 0.13 2.84
N VAL A 49 -5.96 -1.10 2.32
CA VAL A 49 -4.88 -1.82 1.63
C VAL A 49 -5.36 -2.17 0.23
N LYS A 50 -4.79 -1.51 -0.78
CA LYS A 50 -5.07 -1.73 -2.21
C LYS A 50 -3.84 -2.21 -2.96
N THR A 51 -2.66 -1.79 -2.54
CA THR A 51 -1.38 -2.18 -3.13
C THR A 51 -0.42 -2.70 -2.06
N THR A 52 0.70 -3.28 -2.50
CA THR A 52 1.81 -3.64 -1.62
C THR A 52 2.43 -2.43 -0.93
N ASN A 53 2.39 -1.23 -1.52
CA ASN A 53 2.77 0.02 -0.84
C ASN A 53 1.96 0.25 0.45
N ASP A 54 0.63 0.06 0.37
CA ASP A 54 -0.26 0.22 1.53
C ASP A 54 0.02 -0.86 2.58
N LEU A 55 0.19 -2.11 2.15
CA LEU A 55 0.48 -3.23 3.05
C LEU A 55 1.83 -3.04 3.76
N PHE A 56 2.84 -2.55 3.05
CA PHE A 56 4.15 -2.20 3.60
C PHE A 56 4.02 -1.14 4.69
N ALA A 57 3.25 -0.08 4.43
CA ALA A 57 2.96 0.95 5.44
C ALA A 57 2.18 0.38 6.63
N LEU A 58 1.10 -0.38 6.38
CA LEU A 58 0.22 -0.93 7.41
C LEU A 58 0.96 -1.85 8.39
N ARG A 59 1.93 -2.62 7.90
CA ARG A 59 2.74 -3.53 8.72
C ARG A 59 3.83 -2.83 9.53
N SER A 60 4.15 -1.58 9.22
CA SER A 60 5.14 -0.80 9.98
C SER A 60 4.54 -0.23 11.26
N ASP A 61 5.40 0.36 12.09
CA ASP A 61 5.02 1.08 13.30
C ASP A 61 4.27 2.41 13.03
N ALA A 62 4.08 2.82 11.78
CA ALA A 62 3.21 3.94 11.43
C ALA A 62 1.73 3.68 11.74
N TYR A 63 1.33 2.41 11.85
CA TYR A 63 0.01 1.98 12.28
C TYR A 63 0.10 1.18 13.58
N LYS A 64 -1.02 1.11 14.29
CA LYS A 64 -1.16 0.31 15.51
C LYS A 64 -2.47 -0.47 15.52
N LEU A 65 -2.46 -1.60 16.21
CA LEU A 65 -3.66 -2.34 16.59
C LEU A 65 -4.19 -1.79 17.92
N THR A 66 -5.43 -1.31 17.94
CA THR A 66 -6.09 -0.85 19.17
C THR A 66 -6.55 -2.03 20.02
N PRO A 67 -6.86 -1.84 21.32
CA PRO A 67 -7.45 -2.89 22.16
C PRO A 67 -8.75 -3.49 21.59
N GLU A 68 -9.49 -2.70 20.80
CA GLU A 68 -10.71 -3.10 20.11
C GLU A 68 -10.45 -3.83 18.79
N SER A 69 -9.20 -4.20 18.52
CA SER A 69 -8.76 -4.90 17.29
C SER A 69 -8.96 -4.09 16.00
N VAL A 70 -8.83 -2.77 16.08
CA VAL A 70 -8.87 -1.87 14.92
C VAL A 70 -7.46 -1.46 14.53
N ILE A 71 -7.14 -1.45 13.24
CA ILE A 71 -5.87 -0.89 12.76
C ILE A 71 -6.07 0.60 12.47
N VAL A 72 -5.32 1.44 13.18
CA VAL A 72 -5.38 2.90 13.05
C VAL A 72 -3.99 3.48 12.79
N LEU A 73 -3.94 4.61 12.10
CA LEU A 73 -2.70 5.38 11.96
C LEU A 73 -2.29 5.93 13.34
N GLN A 74 -0.99 5.92 13.65
CA GLN A 74 -0.47 6.53 14.88
C GLN A 74 -0.88 8.01 15.00
N GLU A 75 -1.26 8.44 16.20
CA GLU A 75 -1.69 9.82 16.45
C GLU A 75 -0.57 10.84 16.15
N SER A 76 0.69 10.46 16.41
CA SER A 76 1.87 11.28 16.11
C SER A 76 2.00 11.66 14.63
N ARG A 77 1.34 10.93 13.74
CA ARG A 77 1.31 11.19 12.29
C ARG A 77 0.22 12.19 11.88
N ASN A 78 -0.60 12.68 12.81
CA ASN A 78 -1.61 13.72 12.58
C ASN A 78 -2.53 13.45 11.38
N GLY A 79 -2.94 12.20 11.20
CA GLY A 79 -3.83 11.80 10.10
C GLY A 79 -3.16 11.68 8.72
N ILE A 80 -1.84 11.82 8.62
CA ILE A 80 -1.08 11.76 7.37
C ILE A 80 -0.25 10.46 7.32
N PRO A 81 -0.70 9.43 6.56
CA PRO A 81 0.07 8.21 6.36
C PRO A 81 1.41 8.47 5.64
N PRO A 82 2.42 7.63 5.84
CA PRO A 82 3.66 7.71 5.05
C PRO A 82 3.36 7.45 3.57
N ASN A 83 3.93 8.26 2.68
CA ASN A 83 3.77 8.08 1.24
C ASN A 83 4.79 7.05 0.72
N ILE A 84 4.33 5.82 0.48
CA ILE A 84 5.19 4.71 0.05
C ILE A 84 5.07 4.49 -1.46
N LYS A 85 6.22 4.44 -2.13
CA LYS A 85 6.35 4.08 -3.54
C LYS A 85 7.36 2.95 -3.70
N LEU A 86 6.87 1.73 -3.81
CA LEU A 86 7.71 0.57 -4.15
C LEU A 86 7.88 0.47 -5.67
N ASP A 87 9.03 -0.05 -6.10
CA ASP A 87 9.28 -0.43 -7.49
C ASP A 87 8.18 -1.39 -8.00
N GLY A 88 7.91 -1.36 -9.32
CA GLY A 88 6.93 -2.25 -9.95
C GLY A 88 7.24 -3.74 -9.77
N ALA A 89 8.51 -4.09 -9.52
CA ALA A 89 8.92 -5.46 -9.15
C ALA A 89 8.23 -5.96 -7.87
N TYR A 90 7.84 -5.05 -6.96
CA TYR A 90 7.19 -5.36 -5.69
C TYR A 90 5.65 -5.32 -5.76
N LYS A 91 5.06 -5.38 -6.96
CA LYS A 91 3.60 -5.33 -7.15
C LYS A 91 2.87 -6.49 -6.45
N PHE A 92 3.49 -7.66 -6.38
CA PHE A 92 2.92 -8.84 -5.73
C PHE A 92 3.48 -9.03 -4.32
N VAL A 93 2.66 -9.62 -3.45
CA VAL A 93 2.97 -9.78 -2.03
C VAL A 93 4.27 -10.57 -1.83
N ASP A 94 4.45 -11.67 -2.54
CA ASP A 94 5.66 -12.51 -2.45
C ASP A 94 6.95 -11.78 -2.80
N ALA A 95 6.90 -10.84 -3.76
CA ALA A 95 8.03 -9.98 -4.05
C ALA A 95 8.26 -8.95 -2.95
N MET A 96 7.19 -8.36 -2.39
CA MET A 96 7.28 -7.44 -1.26
C MET A 96 7.81 -8.14 0.01
N GLU A 97 7.45 -9.39 0.30
CA GLU A 97 8.02 -10.13 1.44
C GLU A 97 9.55 -10.29 1.32
N LYS A 98 10.10 -10.41 0.10
CA LYS A 98 11.56 -10.46 -0.12
C LYS A 98 12.26 -9.14 0.21
N LEU A 99 11.56 -8.01 0.12
CA LEU A 99 12.07 -6.69 0.52
C LEU A 99 12.20 -6.59 2.05
N ILE A 100 11.37 -7.31 2.80
CA ILE A 100 11.24 -7.19 4.27
C ILE A 100 11.24 -8.56 4.96
N PRO A 101 12.30 -9.38 4.80
CA PRO A 101 12.33 -10.74 5.35
C PRO A 101 12.23 -10.76 6.89
N ASN A 102 12.60 -9.67 7.56
CA ASN A 102 12.53 -9.51 9.01
C ASN A 102 11.44 -8.52 9.46
N GLY A 103 10.49 -8.20 8.58
CA GLY A 103 9.50 -7.13 8.80
C GLY A 103 9.94 -5.79 8.21
N PRO A 104 9.00 -4.83 8.09
CA PRO A 104 9.29 -3.52 7.50
C PRO A 104 10.15 -2.66 8.43
N PRO A 105 10.89 -1.67 7.88
CA PRO A 105 11.55 -0.66 8.69
C PRO A 105 10.53 0.15 9.48
N SER A 106 11.00 0.85 10.52
CA SER A 106 10.20 1.87 11.21
C SER A 106 9.89 3.02 10.25
N LEU A 107 8.60 3.37 10.15
CA LEU A 107 8.04 4.42 9.31
C LEU A 107 7.26 5.47 10.13
N ILE A 108 7.20 5.37 11.46
CA ILE A 108 6.47 6.33 12.31
C ILE A 108 6.92 7.78 12.11
N ASN A 109 8.18 8.00 11.68
CA ASN A 109 8.74 9.32 11.36
C ASN A 109 9.01 9.52 9.85
N CYS A 110 8.51 8.63 8.99
CA CYS A 110 8.68 8.70 7.54
C CYS A 110 7.55 9.53 6.90
N ASP A 111 7.91 10.52 6.09
CA ASP A 111 6.96 11.29 5.28
C ASP A 111 6.79 10.67 3.89
N ALA A 112 7.89 10.25 3.27
CA ALA A 112 7.87 9.57 1.99
C ALA A 112 9.03 8.59 1.86
N LEU A 113 8.76 7.40 1.32
CA LEU A 113 9.76 6.39 0.98
C LEU A 113 9.58 5.94 -0.46
N THR A 114 10.63 6.07 -1.26
CA THR A 114 10.69 5.52 -2.62
C THR A 114 11.76 4.43 -2.69
N ILE A 115 11.40 3.25 -3.19
CA ILE A 115 12.32 2.14 -3.45
C ILE A 115 12.42 1.95 -4.95
N GLU A 116 13.64 1.96 -5.47
CA GLU A 116 13.96 1.73 -6.89
C GLU A 116 14.95 0.56 -6.99
N GLY A 117 14.66 -0.44 -7.83
CA GLY A 117 15.50 -1.63 -7.96
C GLY A 117 15.42 -2.60 -6.77
N LYS A 118 16.36 -3.54 -6.70
CA LYS A 118 16.34 -4.63 -5.71
C LYS A 118 16.95 -4.19 -4.38
N VAL A 119 16.14 -4.19 -3.33
CA VAL A 119 16.51 -3.84 -1.95
C VAL A 119 16.05 -4.95 -1.00
N ILE A 120 16.78 -5.12 0.11
CA ILE A 120 16.38 -5.90 1.29
C ILE A 120 16.62 -5.01 2.51
N PHE A 121 15.59 -4.85 3.35
CA PHE A 121 15.74 -4.19 4.64
C PHE A 121 16.17 -5.18 5.71
N GLU A 122 17.19 -4.81 6.47
CA GLU A 122 17.57 -5.49 7.70
C GLU A 122 16.63 -5.13 8.85
N LYS A 123 16.85 -5.83 9.96
CA LYS A 123 16.14 -5.57 11.20
C LYS A 123 16.52 -4.18 11.75
N ASP A 124 15.58 -3.54 12.44
CA ASP A 124 15.80 -2.31 13.20
C ASP A 124 16.16 -1.06 12.36
N VAL A 125 15.96 -1.12 11.03
CA VAL A 125 16.10 0.05 10.15
C VAL A 125 15.02 1.09 10.46
N VAL A 126 15.42 2.36 10.52
CA VAL A 126 14.52 3.49 10.80
C VAL A 126 14.56 4.51 9.66
N ILE A 127 13.40 4.79 9.07
CA ILE A 127 13.26 5.78 7.99
C ILE A 127 12.63 7.05 8.54
N LYS A 128 13.26 8.19 8.29
CA LYS A 128 12.82 9.52 8.76
C LYS A 128 12.73 10.51 7.60
N GLY A 129 11.67 11.32 7.58
CA GLY A 129 11.46 12.34 6.55
C GLY A 129 11.22 11.74 5.16
N LYS A 130 11.87 12.29 4.13
CA LYS A 130 11.73 11.86 2.74
C LYS A 130 12.99 11.11 2.31
N VAL A 131 12.87 9.83 1.97
CA VAL A 131 13.99 8.94 1.64
C VAL A 131 13.74 8.25 0.31
N THR A 132 14.79 8.17 -0.50
CA THR A 132 14.83 7.31 -1.69
C THR A 132 15.95 6.30 -1.54
N VAL A 133 15.62 5.02 -1.61
CA VAL A 133 16.58 3.93 -1.60
C VAL A 133 16.70 3.38 -3.02
N LYS A 134 17.91 3.46 -3.57
CA LYS A 134 18.26 2.86 -4.86
C LYS A 134 19.03 1.56 -4.61
N GLY A 135 18.43 0.46 -5.02
CA GLY A 135 19.00 -0.88 -5.00
C GLY A 135 19.83 -1.21 -6.24
N GLY A 136 20.32 -2.43 -6.31
CA GLY A 136 21.08 -2.91 -7.47
C GLY A 136 20.17 -3.34 -8.63
N SER A 137 20.73 -3.35 -9.84
CA SER A 137 20.11 -3.93 -11.05
C SER A 137 20.04 -5.46 -10.94
N ASP A 138 21.14 -6.07 -10.53
CA ASP A 138 21.33 -7.52 -10.59
C ASP A 138 21.24 -8.16 -9.20
N GLU A 139 21.97 -7.61 -8.23
CA GLU A 139 21.96 -8.04 -6.83
C GLU A 139 21.17 -7.09 -5.94
N ALA A 140 20.55 -7.65 -4.89
CA ALA A 140 19.82 -6.84 -3.93
C ALA A 140 20.78 -6.06 -3.04
N LYS A 141 20.50 -4.78 -2.82
CA LYS A 141 21.20 -3.96 -1.85
C LYS A 141 20.58 -4.14 -0.47
N THR A 142 21.38 -4.56 0.49
CA THR A 142 21.00 -4.60 1.90
C THR A 142 21.05 -3.20 2.50
N VAL A 143 20.02 -2.84 3.27
CA VAL A 143 19.86 -1.54 3.95
C VAL A 143 19.53 -1.75 5.40
#